data_AF-A0A845FRQ8-F1
#
_entry.id   AF-A0A845FRQ8-F1
#
_cell.length_a   1.000
_cell.length_b   1.000
_cell.length_c   1.000
_cell.angle_alpha   90.00
_cell.angle_beta   90.00
_cell.angle_gamma   90.00
#
_symmetry.space_group_name_H-M   'P 1'
#
loop_
_entity.id
_entity.type
_entity.pdbx_description
1 polymer ?
#
loop_
_entity_poly.entity_id
_entity_poly.type
_entity_poly.pdbx_seq_one_letter_code
_entity_poly.pdbx_strand_id
1 'polypeptide(L)' 'MESLYLLIPIALVFVVLAIRALFWAVNSGQYDDLNTEGQRILFEEEKVAPKRPDSPVGSDTDGTSSPATGNPTGKSSSD' A
#
# COMPACT_ATOMS: atom_id res chain seq x y z
N MET A 1 12.45 -10.46 -54.32
CA MET A 1 11.62 -11.25 -53.39
C MET A 1 12.45 -11.98 -52.31
N GLU A 2 13.74 -11.69 -52.17
CA GLU A 2 14.68 -12.40 -51.27
C GLU A 2 14.52 -12.02 -49.78
N SER A 3 14.15 -10.77 -49.48
CA SER A 3 14.15 -10.25 -48.11
C SER A 3 13.14 -10.94 -47.19
N LEU A 4 12.01 -11.41 -47.73
CA LEU A 4 11.01 -12.16 -46.97
C LEU A 4 11.59 -13.44 -46.36
N TYR A 5 12.48 -14.13 -47.07
CA TYR A 5 13.13 -15.34 -46.56
C TYR A 5 14.06 -15.06 -45.37
N LEU A 6 14.57 -13.84 -45.25
CA LEU A 6 15.39 -13.40 -44.12
C LEU A 6 14.52 -12.85 -42.98
N LEU A 7 13.41 -12.16 -43.29
CA LEU A 7 12.50 -11.59 -42.30
C LEU A 7 11.69 -12.66 -41.53
N ILE A 8 11.23 -13.72 -42.20
CA ILE A 8 10.45 -14.79 -41.57
C ILE A 8 11.18 -15.43 -40.38
N PRO A 9 12.43 -15.92 -40.50
CA PRO A 9 13.13 -16.53 -39.37
C PRO A 9 13.44 -15.52 -38.26
N ILE A 10 13.77 -14.27 -38.60
CA ILE A 10 13.98 -13.20 -37.61
C ILE A 10 12.70 -12.97 -36.80
N ALA A 11 11.56 -12.84 -37.47
CA ALA A 11 10.27 -12.65 -36.81
C ALA A 11 9.93 -13.84 -35.90
N LEU A 12 10.18 -15.08 -36.34
CA LEU A 12 9.98 -16.27 -35.50
C LEU A 12 10.83 -16.25 -34.23
N VAL A 13 12.08 -15.81 -34.30
CA VAL A 13 12.95 -15.65 -33.11
C VAL A 13 12.33 -14.64 -32.14
N PHE A 14 11.86 -13.49 -32.63
CA PHE A 14 11.20 -12.50 -31.77
C PHE A 14 9.92 -13.04 -31.13
N VAL A 15 9.12 -13.81 -31.87
CA VAL A 15 7.91 -14.45 -31.33
C VAL A 15 8.27 -15.44 -30.22
N VAL A 16 9.28 -16.29 -30.42
CA VAL A 16 9.75 -17.24 -29.39
C VAL A 16 10.25 -16.51 -28.15
N LEU A 17 11.02 -15.44 -28.32
CA LEU A 17 11.51 -14.61 -27.21
C LEU A 17 10.36 -13.95 -26.45
N ALA A 18 9.38 -13.39 -27.16
CA ALA A 18 8.21 -12.76 -26.56
C ALA A 18 7.38 -13.77 -25.76
N ILE A 19 7.16 -14.96 -26.32
CA ILE A 19 6.46 -16.05 -25.62
C ILE A 19 7.25 -16.44 -24.36
N ARG A 20 8.56 -16.67 -24.46
CA ARG A 20 9.43 -16.97 -23.30
C ARG A 20 9.33 -15.90 -22.20
N ALA A 21 9.39 -14.63 -22.59
CA ALA A 21 9.29 -13.50 -21.66
C ALA A 21 7.89 -13.43 -21.00
N LEU A 22 6.82 -13.68 -21.76
CA LEU A 22 5.46 -13.70 -21.25
C LEU A 22 5.27 -14.83 -20.23
N PHE A 23 5.71 -16.06 -20.54
CA PHE A 23 5.64 -17.17 -19.59
C PHE A 23 6.48 -16.90 -18.33
N TRP A 24 7.64 -16.25 -18.47
CA TRP A 24 8.43 -15.82 -17.33
C TRP A 24 7.71 -14.79 -16.46
N ALA A 25 7.09 -13.77 -17.07
CA ALA A 25 6.34 -12.75 -16.34
C ALA A 25 5.13 -13.33 -15.60
N VAL A 26 4.40 -14.26 -16.25
CA VAL A 26 3.29 -15.00 -15.65
C VAL A 26 3.74 -15.81 -14.44
N ASN A 27 4.84 -16.54 -14.55
CA ASN A 27 5.38 -17.33 -13.45
C ASN A 27 6.05 -16.48 -12.36
N SER A 28 6.44 -15.23 -12.66
CA SER A 28 7.10 -14.33 -11.70
C SER A 28 6.13 -13.62 -10.75
N GLY A 29 4.83 -13.96 -10.77
CA GLY A 29 3.86 -13.45 -9.80
C GLY A 29 3.54 -11.95 -9.96
N GLN A 30 3.80 -11.35 -11.13
CA GLN A 30 3.52 -9.91 -11.36
C GLN A 30 2.03 -9.57 -11.21
N TYR A 31 1.14 -10.57 -11.26
CA TYR A 31 -0.30 -10.40 -11.05
C TYR A 31 -0.71 -10.35 -9.57
N ASP A 32 0.16 -10.79 -8.64
CA ASP A 32 -0.17 -10.82 -7.21
C ASP A 32 -0.18 -9.41 -6.59
N ASP A 33 0.64 -8.51 -7.12
CA ASP A 33 0.72 -7.10 -6.68
C ASP A 33 -0.49 -6.27 -7.17
N LEU A 34 -1.10 -6.65 -8.31
CA LEU A 34 -2.33 -6.03 -8.80
C LEU A 34 -3.54 -6.32 -7.90
N ASN A 35 -3.57 -7.48 -7.24
CA ASN A 35 -4.66 -7.85 -6.34
C ASN A 35 -4.65 -6.95 -5.07
N THR A 36 -3.46 -6.66 -4.55
CA THR A 36 -3.29 -5.76 -3.39
C THR A 36 -3.61 -4.31 -3.79
N GLU A 37 -3.09 -3.84 -4.91
CA GLU A 37 -3.37 -2.48 -5.43
C GLU A 37 -4.85 -2.25 -5.79
N GLY A 38 -5.55 -3.27 -6.30
CA GLY A 38 -6.98 -3.21 -6.61
C GLY A 38 -7.89 -3.13 -5.38
N GLN A 39 -7.49 -3.69 -4.23
CA GLN A 39 -8.18 -3.48 -2.95
C GLN A 39 -7.94 -2.06 -2.42
N ARG A 40 -6.74 -1.53 -2.67
CA ARG A 40 -6.32 -0.20 -2.26
C ARG A 40 -7.24 0.91 -2.79
N ILE A 41 -7.59 0.86 -4.07
CA ILE A 41 -8.40 1.91 -4.71
C ILE A 41 -9.88 1.93 -4.26
N LEU A 42 -10.42 0.80 -3.79
CA LEU A 42 -11.82 0.71 -3.36
C LEU A 42 -12.00 0.91 -1.84
N PHE A 43 -10.98 0.58 -1.03
CA PHE A 43 -11.11 0.53 0.43
C PHE A 43 -10.17 1.49 1.19
N GLU A 44 -9.20 2.15 0.55
CA GLU A 44 -8.30 3.09 1.23
C GLU A 44 -8.61 4.58 1.04
N GLU A 45 -9.57 4.95 0.19
CA GLU A 45 -9.97 6.36 0.02
C GLU A 45 -10.58 6.94 1.31
N GLU A 46 -11.03 6.09 2.25
CA GLU A 46 -11.60 6.51 3.53
C GLU A 46 -10.54 6.82 4.61
N LYS A 47 -9.25 6.45 4.44
CA LYS A 47 -8.29 6.48 5.56
C LYS A 47 -7.11 7.45 5.49
N VAL A 48 -6.86 8.16 4.38
CA VAL A 48 -5.68 9.05 4.33
C VAL A 48 -6.01 10.42 3.75
N ALA A 49 -6.52 11.30 4.63
CA ALA A 49 -6.22 12.72 4.47
C ALA A 49 -4.69 12.89 4.47
N PRO A 50 -4.10 13.61 3.51
CA PRO A 50 -2.65 13.67 3.35
C PRO A 50 -2.04 14.44 4.53
N LYS A 51 -1.32 13.74 5.41
CA LYS A 51 -0.41 14.40 6.35
C LYS A 51 0.77 14.93 5.54
N ARG A 52 0.68 16.21 5.15
CA ARG A 52 1.81 16.96 4.57
C ARG A 52 3.02 16.83 5.50
N PRO A 53 4.24 16.65 4.98
CA PRO A 53 5.43 16.44 5.80
C PRO A 53 5.99 17.76 6.34
N ASP A 54 5.14 18.72 6.73
CA ASP A 54 5.57 20.03 7.21
C ASP A 54 4.78 20.43 8.46
N SER A 55 4.96 19.73 9.58
CA SER A 55 4.55 20.26 10.89
C SER A 55 5.45 19.67 11.97
N PRO A 56 6.24 20.49 12.69
CA PRO A 56 7.08 20.00 13.77
C PRO A 56 6.16 19.45 14.85
N VAL A 57 6.51 18.26 15.33
CA VAL A 57 5.84 17.61 16.45
C VAL A 57 5.87 18.55 17.65
N GLY A 58 4.70 18.85 18.19
CA GLY A 58 4.51 19.77 19.30
C GLY A 58 3.05 19.72 19.72
N SER A 59 2.67 18.68 20.45
CA SER A 59 1.37 18.60 21.10
C SER A 59 1.51 17.83 22.41
N ASP A 60 2.21 18.46 23.35
CA ASP A 60 1.89 18.35 24.76
C ASP A 60 0.65 19.22 25.00
N THR A 61 -0.55 18.64 24.99
CA THR A 61 -1.73 19.18 25.67
C THR A 61 -2.81 18.11 25.79
N ASP A 62 -2.77 17.43 26.94
CA ASP A 62 -3.83 17.41 27.94
C ASP A 62 -5.30 17.44 27.48
N GLY A 63 -6.06 16.41 27.85
CA GLY A 63 -7.50 16.36 27.59
C GLY A 63 -8.16 14.98 27.65
N THR A 64 -7.82 14.13 28.63
CA THR A 64 -8.69 12.98 28.96
C THR A 64 -9.72 13.44 29.99
N SER A 65 -10.91 13.81 29.52
CA SER A 65 -12.11 13.87 30.34
C SER A 65 -12.78 12.49 30.35
N SER A 66 -12.79 11.84 31.52
CA SER A 66 -13.76 10.77 31.79
C SER A 66 -14.42 11.04 33.15
N PRO A 67 -15.74 11.29 33.19
CA PRO A 67 -16.46 11.58 34.41
C PRO A 67 -16.93 10.27 35.05
N ALA A 68 -16.40 9.95 36.23
CA ALA A 68 -16.92 8.87 37.07
C ALA A 68 -17.23 9.40 38.46
N THR A 69 -18.53 9.59 38.68
CA THR A 69 -19.23 9.83 39.94
C THR A 69 -18.72 8.97 41.09
N GLY A 70 -18.40 9.59 42.23
CA GLY A 70 -18.20 8.88 43.50
C GLY A 70 -17.51 9.72 44.58
N ASN A 71 -18.28 10.47 45.37
CA ASN A 71 -17.89 10.93 46.70
C ASN A 71 -18.96 10.35 47.66
N PRO A 72 -18.66 9.89 48.90
CA PRO A 72 -17.98 10.70 49.91
C PRO A 72 -17.04 9.97 50.91
N THR A 73 -16.29 10.78 51.66
CA THR A 73 -15.77 10.56 53.04
C THR A 73 -14.63 9.56 53.30
N GLY A 74 -13.49 10.10 53.75
CA GLY A 74 -12.36 9.34 54.29
C GLY A 74 -11.31 10.24 54.96
N LYS A 75 -11.63 10.71 56.16
CA LYS A 75 -10.76 11.36 57.14
C LYS A 75 -9.49 10.53 57.42
N SER A 76 -8.28 11.09 57.32
CA SER A 76 -7.13 10.76 58.22
C SER A 76 -5.86 11.59 57.95
N SER A 77 -5.38 12.25 59.01
CA SER A 77 -3.99 12.60 59.39
C SER A 77 -3.19 13.53 58.44
N SER A 78 -2.87 14.78 58.79
CA SER A 78 -2.05 15.26 59.92
C SER A 78 -0.64 14.67 59.91
N ASP A 79 0.30 15.43 59.34
CA ASP A 79 1.65 15.70 59.87
C ASP A 79 2.20 16.97 59.20
#